data_AF-A0A822ZKR4-F1
#
_entry.id   AF-A0A822ZKR4-F1
#
_cell.length_a   1.000
_cell.length_b   1.000
_cell.length_c   1.000
_cell.angle_alpha   90.00
_cell.angle_beta   90.00
_cell.angle_gamma   90.00
#
_symmetry.space_group_name_H-M   'P 1'
#
loop_
_entity.id
_entity.type
_entity.pdbx_description
1 polymer ?
#
loop_
_entity_poly.entity_id
_entity_poly.type
_entity_poly.pdbx_seq_one_letter_code
_entity_poly.pdbx_strand_id
1 'polypeptide(L)'
;MARHLKTCISRKEVQKVEKQRKQQMTLNFQPMDSNVDVDIVGPPLLDTSIAAKYDHSKMREAVAHWVLMHEHPFTVVEENDFNFMMKMFNPTFEKTSRKTIKNDYVAVYDDQKKKLKNLLKGISKISITTDLWKS
;
A
#
# COMPACT_ATOMS: atom_id res chain seq x y z
N MET A 1 44.28 -34.25 -6.86
CA MET A 1 42.80 -34.08 -6.98
C MET A 1 42.34 -33.10 -8.07
N ALA A 2 43.19 -32.20 -8.60
CA ALA A 2 42.77 -31.20 -9.61
C ALA A 2 42.28 -31.77 -10.96
N ARG A 3 42.68 -32.99 -11.35
CA ARG A 3 42.24 -33.62 -12.62
C ARG A 3 40.77 -34.05 -12.56
N HIS A 4 40.32 -34.63 -11.45
CA HIS A 4 38.92 -35.05 -11.26
C HIS A 4 37.95 -33.87 -11.30
N LEU A 5 38.34 -32.73 -10.73
CA LEU A 5 37.56 -31.48 -10.76
C LEU A 5 37.34 -30.90 -12.17
N LYS A 6 38.14 -31.30 -13.18
CA LYS A 6 37.97 -30.89 -14.59
C LYS A 6 37.06 -31.84 -15.37
N THR A 7 36.96 -33.11 -14.94
CA THR A 7 36.16 -34.15 -15.60
C THR A 7 34.86 -34.48 -14.89
N CYS A 8 34.66 -34.03 -13.64
CA CYS A 8 33.45 -34.29 -12.86
C CYS A 8 32.20 -33.71 -13.54
N ILE A 9 31.24 -34.58 -13.84
CA ILE A 9 30.00 -34.28 -14.57
C ILE A 9 29.13 -33.33 -13.76
N SER A 10 28.90 -33.61 -12.48
CA SER A 10 28.09 -32.76 -11.58
C SER A 10 28.60 -31.31 -11.55
N ARG A 11 29.91 -31.10 -11.55
CA ARG A 11 30.49 -29.75 -11.58
C ARG A 11 30.27 -29.04 -12.92
N LYS A 12 30.35 -29.76 -14.03
CA LYS A 12 30.07 -29.20 -15.36
C LYS A 12 28.59 -28.81 -15.49
N GLU A 13 27.68 -29.55 -14.87
CA GLU A 13 26.25 -29.23 -14.84
C GLU A 13 25.97 -27.98 -14.01
N VAL A 14 26.56 -27.86 -12.81
CA VAL A 14 26.43 -26.64 -11.98
C VAL A 14 26.95 -25.41 -12.74
N GLN A 15 28.11 -25.52 -13.40
CA GLN A 15 28.67 -24.43 -14.20
C GLN A 15 27.80 -24.08 -15.42
N LYS A 16 27.14 -25.07 -16.04
CA LYS A 16 26.21 -24.86 -17.15
C LYS A 16 24.96 -24.09 -16.68
N VAL A 17 24.41 -24.46 -15.51
CA VAL A 17 23.28 -23.76 -14.89
C VAL A 17 23.66 -22.34 -14.49
N GLU A 18 24.81 -22.12 -13.87
CA GLU A 18 25.31 -20.77 -13.54
C GLU A 18 25.53 -19.90 -14.79
N LYS A 19 26.07 -20.49 -15.86
CA LYS A 19 26.26 -19.79 -17.14
C LYS A 19 24.91 -19.45 -17.80
N GLN A 20 23.92 -20.33 -17.72
CA GLN A 20 22.56 -20.04 -18.17
C GLN A 20 21.88 -18.94 -17.34
N ARG A 21 22.04 -18.93 -16.01
CA ARG A 21 21.55 -17.84 -15.14
C ARG A 21 22.19 -16.49 -15.47
N LYS A 22 23.47 -16.46 -15.84
CA LYS A 22 24.16 -15.24 -16.31
C LYS A 22 23.77 -14.79 -17.72
N GLN A 23 23.18 -15.69 -18.52
CA GLN A 23 22.71 -15.40 -19.88
C GLN A 23 21.23 -15.01 -19.94
N GLN A 24 20.44 -15.36 -18.92
CA GLN A 24 19.08 -14.82 -18.79
C GLN A 24 19.17 -13.32 -18.50
N MET A 25 18.44 -12.52 -19.29
CA MET A 25 18.26 -11.10 -18.98
C MET A 25 17.49 -11.00 -17.67
N THR A 26 18.18 -10.63 -16.59
CA THR A 26 17.50 -10.15 -15.38
C THR A 26 16.82 -8.83 -15.75
N LEU A 27 15.51 -8.72 -15.53
CA LEU A 27 14.78 -7.45 -15.62
C LEU A 27 15.49 -6.44 -14.72
N ASN A 28 16.16 -5.47 -15.34
CA ASN A 28 16.90 -4.44 -14.62
C ASN A 28 15.89 -3.42 -14.09
N PHE A 29 15.33 -3.69 -12.91
CA PHE A 29 14.50 -2.69 -12.23
C PHE A 29 15.41 -1.55 -11.79
N GLN A 30 15.15 -0.34 -12.30
CA GLN A 30 15.79 0.86 -11.80
C GLN A 30 15.48 0.97 -10.30
N PRO A 31 16.47 1.23 -9.42
CA PRO A 31 16.18 1.55 -8.04
C PRO A 31 15.29 2.79 -8.01
N MET A 32 14.19 2.71 -7.27
CA MET A 32 13.22 3.79 -7.15
C MET A 32 13.90 4.96 -6.44
N ASP A 33 14.11 6.06 -7.17
CA ASP A 33 14.61 7.30 -6.57
C ASP A 33 13.68 7.71 -5.43
N SER A 34 14.27 7.98 -4.27
CA SER A 34 13.61 8.23 -2.98
C SER A 34 12.88 9.58 -2.89
N ASN A 35 12.42 10.15 -4.01
CA ASN A 35 11.70 11.41 -4.08
C ASN A 35 10.49 11.33 -5.03
N VAL A 36 9.68 10.27 -4.92
CA VAL A 36 8.36 10.23 -5.52
C VAL A 36 7.34 10.41 -4.40
N ASP A 37 6.65 11.55 -4.38
CA ASP A 37 5.43 11.76 -3.59
C ASP A 37 4.39 10.72 -4.03
N VAL A 38 4.23 9.66 -3.24
CA VAL A 38 3.33 8.53 -3.51
C VAL A 38 1.91 8.92 -3.11
N ASP A 39 1.20 9.64 -3.98
CA ASP A 39 -0.22 9.99 -3.75
C ASP A 39 -1.20 9.40 -4.79
N ILE A 40 -0.78 8.66 -5.83
CA ILE A 40 -1.73 8.25 -6.91
C ILE A 40 -1.64 6.78 -7.39
N VAL A 41 -0.67 5.96 -6.98
CA VAL A 41 -0.67 4.53 -7.35
C VAL A 41 -0.92 3.70 -6.10
N GLY A 42 -1.87 2.77 -6.19
CA GLY A 42 -2.33 1.92 -5.08
C GLY A 42 -1.20 1.27 -4.28
N PRO A 43 -1.52 0.69 -3.11
CA PRO A 43 -0.50 0.27 -2.15
C PRO A 43 0.57 -0.58 -2.84
N PRO A 44 1.87 -0.31 -2.58
CA PRO A 44 2.94 -1.06 -3.19
C PRO A 44 2.69 -2.53 -2.88
N LEU A 45 2.55 -3.33 -3.95
CA LEU A 45 2.50 -4.79 -3.86
C LEU A 45 3.67 -5.21 -2.97
N LEU A 46 3.39 -5.96 -1.90
CA LEU A 46 4.39 -6.37 -0.92
C LEU A 46 5.59 -7.01 -1.62
N ASP A 47 6.69 -6.25 -1.72
CA ASP A 47 8.00 -6.79 -1.97
C ASP A 47 8.32 -7.74 -0.80
N THR A 48 8.26 -9.03 -1.09
CA THR A 48 8.48 -10.11 -0.13
C THR A 48 9.94 -10.15 0.38
N SER A 49 10.81 -9.24 -0.06
CA SER A 49 12.22 -9.16 0.37
C SER A 49 12.50 -8.15 1.50
N ILE A 50 11.51 -7.38 1.93
CA ILE A 50 11.51 -6.71 3.24
C ILE A 50 10.19 -7.10 3.89
N ALA A 51 10.23 -7.90 4.96
CA ALA A 51 9.06 -8.12 5.81
C ALA A 51 8.63 -6.77 6.40
N ALA A 52 7.88 -5.99 5.64
CA ALA A 52 7.24 -4.77 6.08
C ALA A 52 6.32 -5.20 7.22
N LYS A 53 6.77 -4.93 8.44
CA LYS A 53 6.03 -5.28 9.64
C LYS A 53 4.67 -4.61 9.54
N TYR A 54 3.62 -5.35 9.87
CA TYR A 54 2.28 -4.80 9.92
C TYR A 54 2.26 -3.59 10.86
N ASP A 55 1.82 -2.46 10.32
CA ASP A 55 1.59 -1.23 11.07
C ASP A 55 0.09 -0.99 11.13
N HIS A 56 -0.49 -1.21 12.32
CA HIS A 56 -1.91 -1.03 12.55
C HIS A 56 -2.36 0.43 12.31
N SER A 57 -1.48 1.41 12.57
CA SER A 57 -1.80 2.83 12.36
C SER A 57 -2.00 3.14 10.89
N LYS A 58 -1.11 2.64 10.02
CA LYS A 58 -1.23 2.81 8.56
C LYS A 58 -2.46 2.10 8.00
N MET A 59 -2.77 0.92 8.53
CA MET A 59 -3.99 0.20 8.15
C MET A 59 -5.25 1.00 8.50
N ARG A 60 -5.30 1.57 9.71
CA ARG A 60 -6.41 2.43 10.14
C ARG A 60 -6.56 3.66 9.27
N GLU A 61 -5.46 4.32 8.92
CA GLU A 61 -5.46 5.47 8.02
C GLU A 61 -6.02 5.10 6.65
N ALA A 62 -5.59 3.98 6.08
CA ALA A 62 -6.11 3.48 4.80
C ALA A 62 -7.62 3.17 4.88
N VAL A 63 -8.08 2.54 5.97
CA VAL A 63 -9.50 2.27 6.19
C VAL A 63 -10.30 3.56 6.36
N ALA A 64 -9.78 4.56 7.10
CA ALA A 64 -10.43 5.86 7.25
C ALA A 64 -10.55 6.61 5.91
N HIS A 65 -9.51 6.54 5.08
CA HIS A 65 -9.56 7.04 3.71
C HIS A 65 -10.63 6.34 2.86
N TRP A 66 -10.68 5.01 2.89
CA TRP A 66 -11.70 4.24 2.17
C TRP A 66 -13.13 4.60 2.62
N VAL A 67 -13.36 4.70 3.93
CA VAL A 67 -14.65 5.13 4.51
C VAL A 67 -15.03 6.54 4.05
N LEU A 68 -14.07 7.48 3.99
CA LEU A 68 -14.29 8.84 3.52
C LEU A 68 -14.64 8.90 2.03
N MET A 69 -13.88 8.21 1.20
CA MET A 69 -14.04 8.27 -0.26
C MET A 69 -15.36 7.66 -0.74
N HIS A 70 -15.87 6.66 -0.03
CA HIS A 70 -17.11 5.96 -0.37
C HIS A 70 -18.28 6.26 0.57
N GLU A 71 -18.12 7.23 1.47
CA GLU A 71 -19.14 7.68 2.42
C GLU A 71 -19.79 6.52 3.21
N HIS A 72 -19.00 5.50 3.56
CA HIS A 72 -19.52 4.34 4.26
C HIS A 72 -19.94 4.67 5.70
N PRO A 73 -20.97 4.00 6.25
CA PRO A 73 -21.25 4.06 7.68
C PRO A 73 -20.03 3.61 8.49
N PHE A 74 -19.72 4.30 9.59
CA PHE A 74 -18.59 3.90 10.46
C PHE A 74 -18.74 2.51 11.10
N THR A 75 -19.93 1.90 11.06
CA THR A 75 -20.15 0.52 11.52
C THR A 75 -19.48 -0.52 10.65
N VAL A 76 -19.17 -0.20 9.38
CA VAL A 76 -18.66 -1.17 8.41
C VAL A 76 -17.39 -1.88 8.89
N VAL A 77 -16.57 -1.20 9.68
CA VAL A 77 -15.32 -1.73 10.22
C VAL A 77 -15.53 -2.72 11.37
N GLU A 78 -16.71 -2.73 11.98
CA GLU A 78 -17.10 -3.65 13.05
C GLU A 78 -17.85 -4.88 12.50
N GLU A 79 -18.23 -4.86 11.22
CA GLU A 79 -18.92 -5.97 10.57
C GLU A 79 -18.03 -7.23 10.52
N ASN A 80 -18.65 -8.39 10.69
CA ASN A 80 -17.93 -9.67 10.77
C ASN A 80 -17.24 -9.99 9.44
N ASP A 81 -17.92 -9.75 8.31
CA ASP A 81 -17.40 -10.08 6.98
C ASP A 81 -16.22 -9.19 6.60
N PHE A 82 -16.28 -7.89 6.93
CA PHE A 82 -15.14 -6.98 6.78
C PHE A 82 -13.94 -7.48 7.58
N ASN A 83 -14.14 -7.78 8.86
CA ASN A 83 -13.05 -8.25 9.73
C ASN A 83 -12.49 -9.61 9.30
N PHE A 84 -13.34 -10.51 8.80
CA PHE A 84 -12.92 -11.80 8.24
C PHE A 84 -12.04 -11.59 7.00
N MET A 85 -12.49 -10.75 6.07
CA MET A 85 -11.74 -10.39 4.88
C MET A 85 -10.37 -9.78 5.22
N MET A 86 -10.32 -8.83 6.15
CA MET A 86 -9.05 -8.19 6.56
C MET A 86 -8.07 -9.19 7.20
N LYS A 87 -8.57 -10.14 8.00
CA LYS A 87 -7.75 -11.21 8.58
C LYS A 87 -7.24 -12.21 7.55
N MET A 88 -8.01 -12.44 6.48
CA MET A 88 -7.58 -13.28 5.36
C MET A 88 -6.39 -12.64 4.61
N PHE A 89 -6.41 -11.32 4.44
CA PHE A 89 -5.30 -10.58 3.83
C PHE A 89 -4.09 -10.46 4.76
N ASN A 90 -4.32 -10.25 6.05
CA ASN A 90 -3.26 -10.21 7.04
C ASN A 90 -3.71 -10.84 8.37
N PRO A 91 -3.19 -12.01 8.76
CA PRO A 91 -3.55 -12.68 10.01
C PRO A 91 -3.26 -11.86 11.28
N THR A 92 -2.32 -10.91 11.21
CA THR A 92 -1.96 -10.01 12.32
C THR A 92 -2.86 -8.78 12.42
N PHE A 93 -3.87 -8.67 11.56
CA PHE A 93 -4.82 -7.56 11.59
C PHE A 93 -5.56 -7.47 12.91
N GLU A 94 -5.52 -6.28 13.51
CA GLU A 94 -6.29 -5.94 14.71
C GLU A 94 -7.59 -5.25 14.31
N LYS A 95 -8.69 -5.65 14.95
CA LYS A 95 -10.00 -5.03 14.71
C LYS A 95 -9.99 -3.59 15.21
N THR A 96 -10.66 -2.70 14.50
CA THR A 96 -10.81 -1.30 14.90
C THR A 96 -12.27 -1.00 15.26
N SER A 97 -12.47 -0.11 16.23
CA SER A 97 -13.82 0.35 16.59
C SER A 97 -14.29 1.49 15.70
N ARG A 98 -15.61 1.64 15.56
CA ARG A 98 -16.23 2.76 14.86
C ARG A 98 -15.82 4.12 15.44
N LYS A 99 -15.57 4.18 16.75
CA LYS A 99 -15.14 5.41 17.44
C LYS A 99 -13.73 5.79 17.01
N THR A 100 -12.83 4.81 16.93
CA THR A 100 -11.45 5.02 16.49
C THR A 100 -11.42 5.47 15.03
N ILE A 101 -12.12 4.76 14.13
CA ILE A 101 -12.18 5.14 12.70
C ILE A 101 -12.83 6.49 12.50
N LYS A 102 -13.84 6.86 13.30
CA LYS A 102 -14.41 8.21 13.25
C LYS A 102 -13.37 9.29 13.58
N ASN A 103 -12.50 9.06 14.56
CA ASN A 103 -11.45 10.02 14.90
C ASN A 103 -10.41 10.11 13.78
N ASP A 104 -9.98 8.97 13.24
CA ASP A 104 -9.03 8.91 12.12
C ASP A 104 -9.62 9.58 10.86
N TYR A 105 -10.90 9.35 10.59
CA TYR A 105 -11.66 10.01 9.52
C TYR A 105 -11.63 11.53 9.64
N VAL A 106 -11.86 12.07 10.86
CA VAL A 106 -11.82 13.53 11.08
C VAL A 106 -10.41 14.07 10.85
N ALA A 107 -9.37 13.34 11.25
CA ALA A 107 -7.99 13.73 10.98
C ALA A 107 -7.68 13.77 9.47
N VAL A 108 -8.11 12.76 8.72
CA VAL A 108 -7.99 12.73 7.25
C VAL A 108 -8.74 13.91 6.62
N TYR A 109 -9.98 14.17 7.06
CA TYR A 109 -10.76 15.31 6.57
C TYR A 109 -10.06 16.65 6.82
N ASP A 110 -9.50 16.84 8.01
CA ASP A 110 -8.79 18.09 8.34
C ASP A 110 -7.52 18.28 7.51
N ASP A 111 -6.80 17.20 7.20
CA ASP A 111 -5.67 17.25 6.28
C ASP A 111 -6.11 17.63 4.85
N GLN A 112 -7.13 16.95 4.32
CA GLN A 112 -7.68 17.25 2.99
C GLN A 112 -8.23 18.67 2.91
N LYS A 113 -8.88 19.16 3.96
CA LYS A 113 -9.35 20.54 4.09
C LYS A 113 -8.18 21.54 4.07
N LYS A 114 -7.06 21.26 4.74
CA LYS A 114 -5.87 22.12 4.69
C LYS A 114 -5.27 22.13 3.28
N LYS A 115 -5.14 20.98 2.64
CA LYS A 115 -4.67 20.85 1.24
C LYS A 115 -5.55 21.64 0.29
N LEU A 116 -6.87 21.48 0.37
CA LEU A 116 -7.84 22.23 -0.43
C LEU A 116 -7.71 23.73 -0.19
N LYS A 117 -7.66 24.19 1.07
CA LYS A 117 -7.46 25.61 1.38
C LYS A 117 -6.18 26.16 0.76
N ASN A 118 -5.09 25.41 0.79
CA ASN A 118 -3.84 25.83 0.19
C ASN A 118 -3.94 25.92 -1.34
N LEU A 119 -4.62 24.98 -1.99
CA LEU A 119 -4.90 25.01 -3.43
C LEU A 119 -5.71 26.26 -3.81
N LEU A 120 -6.68 26.66 -2.98
CA LEU A 120 -7.57 27.78 -3.27
C LEU A 120 -6.96 29.17 -2.96
N LYS A 121 -5.82 29.27 -2.25
CA LYS A 121 -5.24 30.55 -1.77
C LYS A 121 -4.93 31.57 -2.87
N GLY A 122 -4.73 31.14 -4.12
CA GLY A 122 -4.40 32.01 -5.26
C GLY A 122 -5.54 32.21 -6.26
N ILE A 123 -6.72 31.67 -6.01
CA ILE A 123 -7.81 31.67 -6.98
C ILE A 123 -8.67 32.92 -6.77
N SER A 124 -8.82 33.74 -7.82
CA SER A 124 -9.55 35.01 -7.75
C SER A 124 -11.07 34.87 -7.73
N LYS A 125 -11.60 33.80 -8.33
CA LYS A 125 -13.04 33.51 -8.41
C LYS A 125 -13.29 32.01 -8.32
N ILE A 126 -14.23 31.60 -7.47
CA ILE A 126 -14.66 30.21 -7.29
C ILE A 126 -16.19 30.20 -7.31
N SER A 127 -16.80 29.26 -8.04
CA SER A 127 -18.23 28.96 -7.93
C SER A 127 -18.38 27.60 -7.25
N ILE A 128 -19.10 27.55 -6.14
CA ILE A 128 -19.35 26.34 -5.36
C ILE A 128 -20.85 26.08 -5.41
N THR A 129 -21.24 24.88 -5.84
CA THR A 129 -22.64 24.43 -5.78
C THR A 129 -22.73 23.36 -4.71
N THR A 130 -23.45 23.65 -3.63
CA THR A 130 -23.74 22.67 -2.57
C THR A 130 -25.21 22.31 -2.66
N ASP A 131 -25.48 21.01 -2.71
CA ASP A 131 -26.84 20.51 -2.68
C ASP A 131 -27.37 20.47 -1.22
N LEU A 132 -28.60 20.94 -1.01
CA LEU A 132 -29.21 21.16 0.31
C LEU A 132 -30.63 20.58 0.38
N TRP A 133 -30.85 19.40 -0.19
CA TRP A 133 -32.11 18.68 0.02
C TRP A 133 -32.30 18.31 1.49
N LYS A 134 -33.55 18.39 1.95
CA LYS A 134 -33.95 17.81 3.23
C LYS A 134 -34.29 16.34 3.04
N SER A 135 -33.74 15.49 3.91
CA SER A 135 -34.23 14.13 4.14
C SER A 135 -35.59 14.13 4.83
#